data_AF-A0A852IUR0-F1
#
_entry.id   AF-A0A852IUR0-F1
#
_cell.length_a   1.000
_cell.length_b   1.000
_cell.length_c   1.000
_cell.angle_alpha   90.00
_cell.angle_beta   90.00
_cell.angle_gamma   90.00
#
_symmetry.space_group_name_H-M   'P 1'
#
loop_
_entity.id
_entity.type
_entity.pdbx_description
1 polymer ?
#
loop_
_entity_poly.entity_id
_entity_poly.type
_entity_poly.pdbx_seq_one_letter_code
_entity_poly.pdbx_strand_id
1 'polypeptide(L)'
;QKLKKKIFHKPPKSPKSPYSSSTQLYPKRVAAWRTLQGTGSARLETAAVKNARQMCLGSLKQGIMSHPLKSDIDVGPMRTNVSSNTPEYLKEALGMKKPKHSRSSSNGYIPGTPDYKEKEDMYDEIIELKKTIQAQKTEGHRLKTKLRRLEEENSRKDKQIEQLLDPSRGSELARALSEKKSNNGWVVTGLKQKILKLEQQCKEKDNTINRFQADMKTTNLEEIRTAMEAYSEEVHHLQLLLAKSETIRKNTEDRDTQKRLKALNAAVLRLSRNIKELQTENRRLKEDLDHVLSSPPPSSKTKHYSEWSRQRLVRRISELEKVSD
;
A
#
# COMPACT_ATOMS: atom_id res chain seq x y z
N GLN A 1 4.86 -50.98 52.99
CA GLN A 1 5.32 -51.98 52.00
C GLN A 1 5.47 -51.28 50.64
N LYS A 2 6.68 -51.39 50.07
CA LYS A 2 7.22 -50.89 48.78
C LYS A 2 6.28 -50.14 47.81
N LEU A 3 6.66 -48.89 47.50
CA LEU A 3 6.23 -48.09 46.35
C LEU A 3 6.41 -48.85 45.02
N LYS A 4 5.37 -48.86 44.17
CA LYS A 4 5.52 -49.17 42.73
C LYS A 4 5.21 -47.92 41.91
N LYS A 5 6.28 -47.31 41.39
CA LYS A 5 6.26 -46.26 40.36
C LYS A 5 5.72 -46.87 39.06
N LYS A 6 4.64 -46.33 38.49
CA LYS A 6 4.26 -46.61 37.10
C LYS A 6 5.01 -45.66 36.18
N ILE A 7 5.83 -46.25 35.31
CA ILE A 7 6.66 -45.58 34.32
C ILE A 7 5.77 -45.13 33.16
N PHE A 8 5.91 -43.86 32.77
CA PHE A 8 5.30 -43.27 31.58
C PHE A 8 6.01 -43.78 30.32
N HIS A 9 5.29 -44.47 29.43
CA HIS A 9 5.77 -44.78 28.09
C HIS A 9 5.13 -43.81 27.09
N LYS A 10 5.95 -42.94 26.49
CA LYS A 10 5.56 -42.10 25.35
C LYS A 10 5.49 -42.98 24.10
N PRO A 11 4.51 -42.78 23.19
CA PRO A 11 4.43 -43.56 21.96
C PRO A 11 5.63 -43.26 21.02
N PRO A 12 6.06 -44.23 20.19
CA PRO A 12 7.17 -44.06 19.27
C PRO A 12 6.88 -43.00 18.20
N LYS A 13 7.92 -42.26 17.79
CA LYS A 13 7.85 -41.19 16.80
C LYS A 13 7.54 -41.76 15.40
N SER A 14 6.51 -41.23 14.73
CA SER A 14 6.16 -41.60 13.36
C SER A 14 7.24 -41.16 12.35
N PRO A 15 7.41 -41.90 11.24
CA PRO A 15 8.38 -41.55 10.19
C PRO A 15 7.99 -40.24 9.48
N LYS A 16 9.00 -39.38 9.27
CA LYS A 16 8.89 -38.03 8.69
C LYS A 16 8.36 -38.09 7.25
N SER A 17 7.42 -37.20 6.92
CA SER A 17 6.90 -37.05 5.55
C SER A 17 7.93 -36.35 4.64
N PRO A 18 7.96 -36.65 3.33
CA PRO A 18 8.96 -36.16 2.39
C PRO A 18 8.70 -34.75 1.84
N TYR A 19 7.76 -33.98 2.40
CA TYR A 19 7.38 -32.66 1.87
C TYR A 19 7.48 -31.54 2.91
N SER A 20 8.56 -31.47 3.68
CA SER A 20 8.80 -30.35 4.59
C SER A 20 10.29 -30.07 4.79
N SER A 21 10.86 -29.25 3.91
CA SER A 21 12.05 -28.40 4.01
C SER A 21 12.11 -27.66 2.66
N SER A 22 12.31 -26.35 2.51
CA SER A 22 13.26 -25.48 3.16
C SER A 22 12.93 -24.02 2.82
N THR A 23 13.12 -23.15 3.81
CA THR A 23 13.35 -21.71 3.69
C THR A 23 14.43 -21.40 2.65
N GLN A 24 14.10 -20.64 1.59
CA GLN A 24 15.00 -19.80 0.77
C GLN A 24 14.12 -18.67 0.18
N LEU A 25 14.25 -17.42 0.63
CA LEU A 25 15.14 -16.38 0.09
C LEU A 25 15.05 -16.21 -1.44
N TYR A 26 14.51 -15.04 -1.84
CA TYR A 26 14.47 -14.40 -3.16
C TYR A 26 13.54 -14.96 -4.25
N PRO A 27 12.72 -14.08 -4.86
CA PRO A 27 12.47 -14.11 -6.28
C PRO A 27 13.29 -13.02 -6.97
N LYS A 28 14.41 -13.41 -7.58
CA LYS A 28 15.06 -12.65 -8.67
C LYS A 28 14.95 -13.48 -9.93
N ARG A 29 14.13 -13.03 -10.88
CA ARG A 29 14.46 -13.03 -12.30
C ARG A 29 13.50 -12.13 -13.07
N VAL A 30 14.11 -11.11 -13.65
CA VAL A 30 13.61 -10.24 -14.70
C VAL A 30 13.88 -10.94 -16.02
N ALA A 31 12.92 -10.92 -16.95
CA ALA A 31 13.16 -10.62 -18.35
C ALA A 31 11.81 -10.48 -19.09
N ALA A 32 11.62 -9.69 -20.15
CA ALA A 32 12.15 -8.40 -20.56
C ALA A 32 11.37 -8.01 -21.85
N TRP A 33 11.20 -6.70 -22.10
CA TRP A 33 10.87 -6.04 -23.37
C TRP A 33 9.47 -6.22 -24.01
N ARG A 34 8.66 -5.16 -24.01
CA ARG A 34 8.58 -4.24 -25.16
C ARG A 34 7.80 -2.97 -24.83
N THR A 35 8.40 -1.83 -25.15
CA THR A 35 7.80 -0.50 -25.24
C THR A 35 7.06 -0.35 -26.56
N LEU A 36 5.87 0.26 -26.54
CA LEU A 36 5.36 1.04 -27.67
C LEU A 36 4.43 2.14 -27.12
N GLN A 37 4.84 3.40 -27.32
CA GLN A 37 3.98 4.57 -27.16
C GLN A 37 2.90 4.55 -28.26
N GLY A 38 1.65 4.84 -27.87
CA GLY A 38 0.54 5.04 -28.79
C GLY A 38 -0.59 5.79 -28.08
N THR A 39 -0.72 7.07 -28.41
CA THR A 39 -1.71 8.04 -27.93
C THR A 39 -3.14 7.63 -28.34
N GLY A 40 -4.12 7.75 -27.44
CA GLY A 40 -5.53 7.56 -27.79
C GLY A 40 -6.48 7.57 -26.60
N SER A 41 -7.24 8.66 -26.47
CA SER A 41 -8.29 8.93 -25.49
C SER A 41 -9.42 7.88 -25.47
N ALA A 42 -9.91 7.49 -24.27
CA ALA A 42 -11.35 7.53 -23.90
C ALA A 42 -11.63 6.88 -22.53
N ARG A 43 -12.40 7.62 -21.70
CA ARG A 43 -13.36 7.18 -20.67
C ARG A 43 -12.82 6.42 -19.44
N LEU A 44 -12.54 7.19 -18.38
CA LEU A 44 -12.45 6.71 -17.01
C LEU A 44 -13.87 6.54 -16.45
N GLU A 45 -14.32 5.30 -16.24
CA GLU A 45 -15.57 5.00 -15.53
C GLU A 45 -15.24 4.69 -14.07
N THR A 46 -15.51 5.63 -13.18
CA THR A 46 -15.41 5.48 -11.72
C THR A 46 -16.55 4.60 -11.22
N ALA A 47 -16.32 3.30 -11.06
CA ALA A 47 -17.16 2.44 -10.22
C ALA A 47 -16.62 2.44 -8.79
N ALA A 48 -17.10 3.40 -7.99
CA ALA A 48 -16.82 3.48 -6.57
C ALA A 48 -17.51 2.35 -5.79
N VAL A 49 -16.70 1.59 -5.04
CA VAL A 49 -16.95 1.05 -3.70
C VAL A 49 -18.37 0.49 -3.44
N LYS A 50 -18.50 -0.84 -3.53
CA LYS A 50 -19.61 -1.56 -2.88
C LYS A 50 -19.13 -2.19 -1.56
N ASN A 51 -19.62 -1.62 -0.46
CA ASN A 51 -19.40 -2.11 0.90
C ASN A 51 -20.01 -3.51 1.10
N ALA A 52 -19.26 -4.43 1.72
CA ALA A 52 -19.67 -5.79 2.08
C ALA A 52 -20.78 -5.89 3.15
N ARG A 53 -21.52 -4.81 3.43
CA ARG A 53 -22.56 -4.73 4.47
C ARG A 53 -24.00 -4.69 3.94
N GLN A 54 -24.22 -4.91 2.65
CA GLN A 54 -25.56 -4.95 2.05
C GLN A 54 -26.01 -6.33 1.52
N MET A 55 -25.22 -7.40 1.75
CA MET A 55 -25.58 -8.75 1.28
C MET A 55 -26.26 -9.66 2.32
N CYS A 56 -26.61 -9.15 3.51
CA CYS A 56 -27.18 -9.98 4.59
C CYS A 56 -28.63 -9.64 4.95
N LEU A 57 -29.40 -9.09 4.02
CA LEU A 57 -30.85 -8.85 4.20
C LEU A 57 -31.60 -9.36 2.98
N GLY A 58 -31.88 -10.66 2.96
CA GLY A 58 -32.57 -11.25 1.81
C GLY A 58 -32.81 -12.75 1.92
N SER A 59 -33.35 -13.25 3.03
CA SER A 59 -34.18 -14.45 3.00
C SER A 59 -34.91 -14.66 4.33
N LEU A 60 -36.13 -14.15 4.43
CA LEU A 60 -37.15 -14.73 5.28
C LEU A 60 -38.49 -14.56 4.55
N LYS A 61 -38.71 -15.39 3.53
CA LYS A 61 -40.06 -15.69 3.07
C LYS A 61 -40.74 -16.52 4.16
N GLN A 62 -41.38 -15.84 5.11
CA GLN A 62 -42.31 -16.50 6.01
C GLN A 62 -43.63 -16.60 5.26
N GLY A 63 -43.81 -17.75 4.61
CA GLY A 63 -45.11 -18.20 4.15
C GLY A 63 -46.03 -18.31 5.36
N ILE A 64 -46.97 -17.39 5.44
CA ILE A 64 -48.17 -17.53 6.25
C ILE A 64 -48.98 -18.62 5.56
N MET A 65 -48.70 -19.87 5.91
CA MET A 65 -49.61 -21.00 5.68
C MET A 65 -50.75 -20.85 6.67
N SER A 66 -51.69 -19.96 6.34
CA SER A 66 -53.08 -20.16 6.69
C SER A 66 -53.51 -21.46 6.00
N HIS A 67 -53.48 -22.57 6.74
CA HIS A 67 -54.21 -23.76 6.36
C HIS A 67 -55.70 -23.40 6.43
N PRO A 68 -56.44 -23.37 5.31
CA PRO A 68 -57.88 -23.56 5.41
C PRO A 68 -58.05 -24.99 5.87
N LEU A 69 -58.67 -25.17 7.03
CA LEU A 69 -59.21 -26.46 7.45
C LEU A 69 -60.23 -26.87 6.36
N LYS A 70 -59.77 -27.59 5.34
CA LYS A 70 -60.65 -28.36 4.48
C LYS A 70 -61.13 -29.53 5.31
N SER A 71 -62.24 -29.34 6.00
CA SER A 71 -63.08 -30.45 6.39
C SER A 71 -63.66 -31.04 5.11
N ASP A 72 -63.00 -32.05 4.55
CA ASP A 72 -63.72 -33.04 3.74
C ASP A 72 -64.62 -33.81 4.70
N ILE A 73 -65.78 -33.22 4.97
CA ILE A 73 -66.96 -33.99 5.30
C ILE A 73 -67.33 -34.66 3.99
N ASP A 74 -66.79 -35.87 3.80
CA ASP A 74 -67.38 -36.83 2.88
C ASP A 74 -68.81 -37.07 3.38
N VAL A 75 -69.75 -36.28 2.86
CA VAL A 75 -71.17 -36.63 2.85
C VAL A 75 -71.35 -37.71 1.78
N GLY A 76 -70.69 -38.85 1.97
CA GLY A 76 -71.20 -40.11 1.46
C GLY A 76 -72.64 -40.22 1.95
N PRO A 77 -73.58 -40.74 1.14
CA PRO A 77 -74.99 -40.65 1.45
C PRO A 77 -75.21 -41.20 2.85
N MET A 78 -75.35 -40.28 3.81
CA MET A 78 -75.95 -40.53 5.09
C MET A 78 -77.32 -41.01 4.69
N ARG A 79 -77.46 -42.34 4.59
CA ARG A 79 -78.75 -42.97 4.75
C ARG A 79 -79.19 -42.42 6.07
N THR A 80 -80.07 -41.44 5.95
CA THR A 80 -80.89 -40.86 7.00
C THR A 80 -81.77 -42.00 7.51
N ASN A 81 -81.14 -42.97 8.15
CA ASN A 81 -81.71 -43.52 9.36
C ASN A 81 -81.50 -42.39 10.37
N VAL A 82 -82.30 -41.32 10.22
CA VAL A 82 -82.77 -40.58 11.38
C VAL A 82 -83.25 -41.69 12.28
N SER A 83 -82.45 -42.00 13.30
CA SER A 83 -82.85 -42.85 14.38
C SER A 83 -83.98 -42.09 15.04
N SER A 84 -85.18 -42.22 14.48
CA SER A 84 -86.38 -41.82 15.16
C SER A 84 -86.31 -42.62 16.45
N ASN A 85 -86.26 -41.91 17.58
CA ASN A 85 -86.19 -42.45 18.95
C ASN A 85 -87.32 -43.43 19.27
N THR A 86 -88.22 -43.69 18.32
CA THR A 86 -89.22 -44.74 18.34
C THR A 86 -88.56 -46.05 17.86
N PRO A 87 -88.35 -47.04 18.75
CA PRO A 87 -87.87 -48.38 18.41
C PRO A 87 -88.54 -48.96 17.16
N GLU A 88 -87.80 -49.80 16.42
CA GLU A 88 -88.26 -50.42 15.17
C GLU A 88 -89.62 -51.11 15.33
N TYR A 89 -89.82 -51.83 16.45
CA TYR A 89 -91.08 -52.51 16.78
C TYR A 89 -92.25 -51.54 17.01
N LEU A 90 -92.02 -50.35 17.56
CA LEU A 90 -93.06 -49.36 17.81
C LEU A 90 -93.49 -48.65 16.51
N LYS A 91 -92.56 -48.42 15.58
CA LYS A 91 -92.88 -47.84 14.27
C LYS A 91 -93.82 -48.74 13.47
N GLU A 92 -93.68 -50.04 13.65
CA GLU A 92 -94.48 -51.05 12.97
C GLU A 92 -95.87 -51.21 13.61
N ALA A 93 -95.93 -51.27 14.94
CA ALA A 93 -97.18 -51.31 15.69
C ALA A 93 -98.08 -50.08 15.45
N LEU A 94 -97.48 -48.91 15.21
CA LEU A 94 -98.20 -47.67 14.90
C LEU A 94 -98.56 -47.54 13.41
N GLY A 95 -98.26 -48.54 12.58
CA GLY A 95 -98.51 -48.51 11.14
C GLY A 95 -97.67 -47.49 10.36
N MET A 96 -96.65 -46.90 10.99
CA MET A 96 -95.80 -45.84 10.41
C MET A 96 -94.77 -46.38 9.41
N LYS A 97 -94.53 -47.70 9.38
CA LYS A 97 -93.58 -48.38 8.49
C LYS A 97 -94.12 -49.75 8.07
N LYS A 98 -93.99 -50.10 6.78
CA LYS A 98 -94.31 -51.44 6.25
C LYS A 98 -93.22 -52.45 6.63
N PRO A 99 -93.55 -53.69 7.04
CA PRO A 99 -92.55 -54.72 7.31
C PRO A 99 -91.71 -55.03 6.06
N LYS A 100 -90.42 -55.32 6.25
CA LYS A 100 -89.48 -55.60 5.14
C LYS A 100 -89.39 -57.08 4.77
N HIS A 101 -90.02 -57.98 5.53
CA HIS A 101 -89.91 -59.44 5.38
C HIS A 101 -91.26 -60.10 5.01
N SER A 102 -92.17 -59.38 4.34
CA SER A 102 -93.43 -59.98 3.88
C SER A 102 -93.16 -60.95 2.72
N ARG A 103 -93.05 -62.25 3.02
CA ARG A 103 -93.13 -63.31 1.98
C ARG A 103 -94.58 -63.35 1.50
N SER A 104 -94.82 -62.83 0.31
CA SER A 104 -96.15 -62.78 -0.32
C SER A 104 -96.91 -64.11 -0.22
N SER A 105 -98.05 -64.12 0.49
CA SER A 105 -99.13 -65.08 0.24
C SER A 105 -100.49 -64.48 0.59
N SER A 106 -101.25 -64.08 -0.43
CA SER A 106 -102.73 -64.09 -0.60
C SER A 106 -103.70 -63.80 0.58
N ASN A 107 -103.31 -63.24 1.72
CA ASN A 107 -104.23 -62.79 2.76
C ASN A 107 -103.75 -61.48 3.41
N GLY A 108 -104.65 -60.52 3.60
CA GLY A 108 -104.35 -59.09 3.75
C GLY A 108 -103.51 -58.71 4.98
N TYR A 109 -102.52 -57.82 4.76
CA TYR A 109 -101.79 -57.11 5.83
C TYR A 109 -102.72 -56.12 6.54
N ILE A 110 -102.89 -56.26 7.85
CA ILE A 110 -103.69 -55.34 8.69
C ILE A 110 -102.73 -54.35 9.37
N PRO A 111 -102.79 -53.04 9.02
CA PRO A 111 -102.02 -52.01 9.71
C PRO A 111 -102.34 -52.00 11.21
N GLY A 112 -101.30 -52.01 12.06
CA GLY A 112 -101.44 -52.03 13.52
C GLY A 112 -101.19 -53.39 14.18
N THR A 113 -101.02 -54.44 13.39
CA THR A 113 -100.59 -55.75 13.88
C THR A 113 -99.08 -55.89 13.65
N PRO A 114 -98.24 -56.01 14.69
CA PRO A 114 -96.80 -56.21 14.50
C PRO A 114 -96.54 -57.50 13.72
N ASP A 115 -95.79 -57.42 12.62
CA ASP A 115 -95.24 -58.56 11.90
C ASP A 115 -94.05 -59.06 12.73
N TYR A 116 -94.34 -59.91 13.71
CA TYR A 116 -93.30 -60.54 14.49
C TYR A 116 -92.40 -61.33 13.54
N LYS A 117 -91.10 -61.05 13.61
CA LYS A 117 -90.08 -61.83 12.89
C LYS A 117 -90.27 -63.31 13.18
N GLU A 118 -89.98 -64.16 12.19
CA GLU A 118 -89.99 -65.61 12.38
C GLU A 118 -89.09 -65.99 13.56
N LYS A 119 -89.44 -67.06 14.27
CA LYS A 119 -88.76 -67.44 15.52
C LYS A 119 -87.25 -67.62 15.31
N GLU A 120 -86.86 -68.14 14.16
CA GLU A 120 -85.50 -68.36 13.70
C GLU A 120 -84.73 -67.03 13.52
N ASP A 121 -85.31 -66.06 12.83
CA ASP A 121 -84.72 -64.73 12.60
C ASP A 121 -84.49 -63.97 13.91
N MET A 122 -85.40 -64.12 14.89
CA MET A 122 -85.22 -63.51 16.21
C MET A 122 -84.02 -64.09 16.96
N TYR A 123 -83.76 -65.39 16.84
CA TYR A 123 -82.58 -66.00 17.46
C TYR A 123 -81.28 -65.53 16.81
N ASP A 124 -81.25 -65.42 15.48
CA ASP A 124 -80.08 -64.93 14.75
C ASP A 124 -79.75 -63.47 15.13
N GLU A 125 -80.75 -62.61 15.24
CA GLU A 125 -80.57 -61.23 15.71
C GLU A 125 -80.07 -61.19 17.16
N ILE A 126 -80.61 -62.03 18.06
CA ILE A 126 -80.09 -62.13 19.44
C ILE A 126 -78.62 -62.55 19.44
N ILE A 127 -78.22 -63.47 18.57
CA ILE A 127 -76.82 -63.92 18.44
C ILE A 127 -75.95 -62.78 17.90
N GLU A 128 -76.41 -62.05 16.88
CA GLU A 128 -75.69 -60.91 16.31
C GLU A 128 -75.53 -59.75 17.31
N LEU A 129 -76.59 -59.43 18.05
CA LEU A 129 -76.57 -58.42 19.11
C LEU A 129 -75.61 -58.83 20.22
N LYS A 130 -75.61 -60.10 20.64
CA LYS A 130 -74.62 -60.60 21.62
C LYS A 130 -73.18 -60.45 21.11
N LYS A 131 -72.93 -60.79 19.84
CA LYS A 131 -71.61 -60.59 19.20
C LYS A 131 -71.23 -59.11 19.18
N THR A 132 -72.16 -58.23 18.83
CA THR A 132 -71.94 -56.78 18.78
C THR A 132 -71.66 -56.19 20.17
N ILE A 133 -72.43 -56.57 21.19
CA ILE A 133 -72.19 -56.17 22.58
C ILE A 133 -70.82 -56.63 23.04
N GLN A 134 -70.44 -57.87 22.74
CA GLN A 134 -69.13 -58.39 23.12
C GLN A 134 -68.00 -57.66 22.39
N ALA A 135 -68.15 -57.39 21.09
CA ALA A 135 -67.19 -56.61 20.30
C ALA A 135 -67.03 -55.20 20.89
N GLN A 136 -68.13 -54.50 21.16
CA GLN A 136 -68.11 -53.18 21.80
C GLN A 136 -67.47 -53.19 23.19
N LYS A 137 -67.68 -54.26 23.97
CA LYS A 137 -67.05 -54.42 25.29
C LYS A 137 -65.53 -54.58 25.16
N THR A 138 -65.06 -55.41 24.23
CA THR A 138 -63.62 -55.56 23.97
C THR A 138 -62.99 -54.26 23.45
N GLU A 139 -63.71 -53.54 22.59
CA GLU A 139 -63.30 -52.24 22.07
C GLU A 139 -63.22 -51.18 23.19
N GLY A 140 -64.20 -51.16 24.10
CA GLY A 140 -64.16 -50.31 25.30
C GLY A 140 -62.95 -50.58 26.19
N HIS A 141 -62.59 -51.86 26.40
CA HIS A 141 -61.38 -52.22 27.14
C HIS A 141 -60.09 -51.76 26.43
N ARG A 142 -60.05 -51.85 25.10
CA ARG A 142 -58.94 -51.37 24.28
C ARG A 142 -58.77 -49.85 24.38
N LEU A 143 -59.87 -49.09 24.25
CA LEU A 143 -59.86 -47.63 24.35
C LEU A 143 -59.48 -47.17 25.77
N LYS A 144 -60.00 -47.82 26.81
CA LYS A 144 -59.61 -47.55 28.21
C LYS A 144 -58.10 -47.65 28.43
N THR A 145 -57.48 -48.67 27.83
CA THR A 145 -56.02 -48.86 27.91
C THR A 145 -55.26 -47.77 27.13
N LYS A 146 -55.73 -47.41 25.93
CA LYS A 146 -55.12 -46.34 25.13
C LYS A 146 -55.19 -44.99 25.84
N LEU A 147 -56.33 -44.68 26.44
CA LEU A 147 -56.55 -43.45 27.20
C LEU A 147 -55.58 -43.33 28.37
N ARG A 148 -55.47 -44.37 29.21
CA ARG A 148 -54.51 -44.39 30.32
C ARG A 148 -53.07 -44.13 29.87
N ARG A 149 -52.62 -44.73 28.77
CA ARG A 149 -51.24 -44.51 28.26
C ARG A 149 -51.01 -43.06 27.82
N LEU A 150 -51.99 -42.47 27.13
CA LEU A 150 -51.91 -41.08 26.69
C LEU A 150 -51.92 -40.11 27.87
N GLU A 151 -52.74 -40.35 28.89
CA GLU A 151 -52.76 -39.55 30.13
C GLU A 151 -51.41 -39.57 30.86
N GLU A 152 -50.77 -40.74 30.95
CA GLU A 152 -49.44 -40.88 31.53
C GLU A 152 -48.36 -40.16 30.70
N GLU A 153 -48.44 -40.20 29.36
CA GLU A 153 -47.54 -39.46 28.48
C GLU A 153 -47.75 -37.95 28.61
N ASN A 154 -48.99 -37.49 28.67
CA ASN A 154 -49.32 -36.08 28.86
C ASN A 154 -48.76 -35.57 30.18
N SER A 155 -48.98 -36.33 31.28
CA SER A 155 -48.44 -36.01 32.59
C SER A 155 -46.90 -35.92 32.61
N ARG A 156 -46.20 -36.67 31.75
CA ARG A 156 -44.73 -36.55 31.60
C ARG A 156 -44.34 -35.26 30.85
N LYS A 157 -45.06 -34.92 29.78
CA LYS A 157 -44.82 -33.69 29.01
C LYS A 157 -45.14 -32.45 29.83
N ASP A 158 -46.22 -32.46 30.61
CA ASP A 158 -46.60 -31.35 31.50
C ASP A 158 -45.48 -31.06 32.51
N LYS A 159 -44.89 -32.09 33.12
CA LYS A 159 -43.73 -31.93 34.01
C LYS A 159 -42.49 -31.36 33.31
N GLN A 160 -42.26 -31.71 32.04
CA GLN A 160 -41.15 -31.13 31.26
C GLN A 160 -41.40 -29.66 30.96
N ILE A 161 -42.64 -29.29 30.65
CA ILE A 161 -43.05 -27.91 30.43
C ILE A 161 -42.85 -27.10 31.71
N GLU A 162 -43.30 -27.60 32.87
CA GLU A 162 -43.08 -26.96 34.17
C GLU A 162 -41.59 -26.72 34.45
N GLN A 163 -40.72 -27.70 34.17
CA GLN A 163 -39.26 -27.56 34.36
C GLN A 163 -38.61 -26.52 33.44
N LEU A 164 -39.13 -26.35 32.21
CA LEU A 164 -38.63 -25.34 31.28
C LEU A 164 -39.16 -23.95 31.60
N LEU A 165 -40.37 -23.87 32.17
CA LEU A 165 -41.00 -22.63 32.59
C LEU A 165 -40.55 -22.18 33.98
N ASP A 166 -39.83 -23.01 34.74
CA ASP A 166 -39.29 -22.66 36.05
C ASP A 166 -38.40 -21.40 35.98
N PRO A 167 -38.85 -20.27 36.56
CA PRO A 167 -38.12 -19.02 36.53
C PRO A 167 -36.75 -19.09 37.22
N SER A 168 -36.56 -20.03 38.16
CA SER A 168 -35.30 -20.19 38.89
C SER A 168 -34.15 -20.60 37.96
N ARG A 169 -34.44 -21.49 37.00
CA ARG A 169 -33.49 -21.99 36.01
C ARG A 169 -33.14 -20.93 34.96
N GLY A 170 -34.12 -20.11 34.56
CA GLY A 170 -33.89 -18.95 33.70
C GLY A 170 -33.02 -17.87 34.37
N SER A 171 -33.24 -17.64 35.66
CA SER A 171 -32.48 -16.66 36.46
C SER A 171 -31.00 -17.03 36.60
N GLU A 172 -30.67 -18.31 36.79
CA GLU A 172 -29.28 -18.78 36.83
C GLU A 172 -28.54 -18.56 35.50
N LEU A 173 -29.18 -18.90 34.39
CA LEU A 173 -28.61 -18.68 33.05
C LEU A 173 -28.45 -17.19 32.74
N ALA A 174 -29.43 -16.37 33.12
CA ALA A 174 -29.37 -14.91 32.96
C ALA A 174 -28.24 -14.30 33.80
N ARG A 175 -28.04 -14.75 35.05
CA ARG A 175 -26.94 -14.30 35.90
C ARG A 175 -25.58 -14.68 35.34
N ALA A 176 -25.38 -15.94 34.93
CA ALA A 176 -24.12 -16.40 34.33
C ALA A 176 -23.76 -15.65 33.03
N LEU A 177 -24.76 -15.37 32.19
CA LEU A 177 -24.58 -14.56 30.97
C LEU A 177 -24.25 -13.10 31.29
N SER A 178 -24.92 -12.51 32.28
CA SER A 178 -24.68 -11.13 32.72
C SER A 178 -23.26 -10.95 33.28
N GLU A 179 -22.82 -11.87 34.12
CA GLU A 179 -21.47 -11.85 34.71
C GLU A 179 -20.38 -11.99 33.64
N LYS A 180 -20.55 -12.93 32.69
CA LYS A 180 -19.63 -13.08 31.55
C LYS A 180 -19.62 -11.81 30.67
N LYS A 181 -20.78 -11.19 30.45
CA LYS A 181 -20.89 -9.96 29.66
C LYS A 181 -20.26 -8.76 30.36
N SER A 182 -20.37 -8.66 31.68
CA SER A 182 -19.71 -7.65 32.51
C SER A 182 -18.18 -7.80 32.42
N ASN A 183 -17.66 -9.00 32.69
CA ASN A 183 -16.22 -9.27 32.62
C ASN A 183 -15.63 -8.98 31.24
N ASN A 184 -16.32 -9.41 30.17
CA ASN A 184 -15.91 -9.09 28.80
C ASN A 184 -16.01 -7.59 28.48
N GLY A 185 -17.00 -6.88 29.03
CA GLY A 185 -17.17 -5.44 28.88
C GLY A 185 -16.00 -4.64 29.44
N TRP A 186 -15.49 -5.01 30.61
CA TRP A 186 -14.30 -4.39 31.21
C TRP A 186 -13.05 -4.61 30.36
N VAL A 187 -12.82 -5.84 29.88
CA VAL A 187 -11.69 -6.15 28.99
C VAL A 187 -11.77 -5.36 27.69
N VAL A 188 -12.95 -5.30 27.06
CA VAL A 188 -13.15 -4.52 25.83
C VAL A 188 -12.91 -3.03 26.06
N THR A 189 -13.36 -2.49 27.19
CA THR A 189 -13.17 -1.08 27.53
C THR A 189 -11.68 -0.77 27.79
N GLY A 190 -10.97 -1.64 28.50
CA GLY A 190 -9.52 -1.51 28.71
C GLY A 190 -8.73 -1.60 27.40
N LEU A 191 -9.11 -2.51 26.50
CA LEU A 191 -8.50 -2.61 25.17
C LEU A 191 -8.75 -1.35 24.33
N LYS A 192 -9.98 -0.81 24.32
CA LYS A 192 -10.29 0.45 23.64
C LYS A 192 -9.44 1.60 24.15
N GLN A 193 -9.31 1.74 25.47
CA GLN A 193 -8.48 2.79 26.07
C GLN A 193 -7.00 2.62 25.71
N LYS A 194 -6.50 1.37 25.69
CA LYS A 194 -5.11 1.09 25.28
C LYS A 194 -4.85 1.42 23.82
N ILE A 195 -5.79 1.07 22.92
CA ILE A 195 -5.72 1.41 21.50
C ILE A 195 -5.67 2.93 21.33
N LEU A 196 -6.57 3.67 21.98
CA LEU A 196 -6.60 5.13 21.90
C LEU A 196 -5.27 5.78 22.34
N LYS A 197 -4.67 5.27 23.44
CA LYS A 197 -3.35 5.75 23.90
C LYS A 197 -2.23 5.44 22.91
N LEU A 198 -2.25 4.26 22.30
CA LEU A 198 -1.26 3.87 21.30
C LEU A 198 -1.40 4.70 20.02
N GLU A 199 -2.63 4.94 19.57
CA GLU A 199 -2.92 5.81 18.42
C GLU A 199 -2.40 7.23 18.66
N GLN A 200 -2.66 7.78 19.85
CA GLN A 200 -2.15 9.10 20.25
C GLN A 200 -0.62 9.13 20.26
N GLN A 201 0.04 8.11 20.80
CA GLN A 201 1.51 8.00 20.77
C GLN A 201 2.08 7.91 19.35
N CYS A 202 1.43 7.17 18.46
CA CYS A 202 1.85 7.09 17.06
C CYS A 202 1.75 8.46 16.40
N LYS A 203 0.63 9.17 16.59
CA LYS A 203 0.42 10.52 16.07
C LYS A 203 1.47 11.51 16.59
N GLU A 204 1.82 11.45 17.88
CA GLU A 204 2.86 12.29 18.48
C GLU A 204 4.26 12.00 17.92
N LYS A 205 4.59 10.72 17.71
CA LYS A 205 5.85 10.30 17.09
C LYS A 205 5.92 10.72 15.63
N ASP A 206 4.86 10.55 14.86
CA ASP A 206 4.77 11.01 13.47
C ASP A 206 4.94 12.53 13.38
N ASN A 207 4.27 13.29 14.25
CA ASN A 207 4.46 14.73 14.35
C ASN A 207 5.91 15.12 14.67
N THR A 208 6.58 14.35 15.53
CA THR A 208 7.99 14.59 15.89
C THR A 208 8.92 14.28 14.72
N ILE A 209 8.68 13.20 13.98
CA ILE A 209 9.41 12.86 12.75
C ILE A 209 9.23 13.97 11.71
N ASN A 210 8.00 14.45 11.50
CA ASN A 210 7.72 15.52 10.56
C ASN A 210 8.44 16.83 10.92
N ARG A 211 8.49 17.18 12.21
CA ARG A 211 9.28 18.32 12.68
C ARG A 211 10.77 18.12 12.41
N PHE A 212 11.34 16.98 12.80
CA PHE A 212 12.77 16.72 12.52
C PHE A 212 13.11 16.73 11.03
N GLN A 213 12.22 16.24 10.17
CA GLN A 213 12.41 16.34 8.73
C GLN A 213 12.37 17.79 8.23
N ALA A 214 11.49 18.64 8.79
CA ALA A 214 11.43 20.05 8.47
C ALA A 214 12.68 20.79 8.97
N ASP A 215 13.12 20.50 10.20
CA ASP A 215 14.31 21.08 10.81
C ASP A 215 15.55 20.70 10.00
N MET A 216 15.73 19.42 9.66
CA MET A 216 16.86 18.94 8.85
C MET A 216 16.92 19.63 7.47
N LYS A 217 15.77 19.80 6.80
CA LYS A 217 15.70 20.55 5.53
C LYS A 217 16.09 22.01 5.72
N THR A 218 15.61 22.63 6.79
CA THR A 218 15.89 24.03 7.12
C THR A 218 17.37 24.20 7.42
N THR A 219 17.97 23.39 8.29
CA THR A 219 19.40 23.41 8.62
C THR A 219 20.28 23.20 7.39
N ASN A 220 19.96 22.22 6.52
CA ASN A 220 20.73 22.00 5.29
C ASN A 220 20.67 23.22 4.34
N LEU A 221 19.54 23.92 4.26
CA LEU A 221 19.43 25.16 3.49
C LEU A 221 20.25 26.29 4.13
N GLU A 222 20.26 26.40 5.45
CA GLU A 222 21.06 27.40 6.17
C GLU A 222 22.56 27.14 6.04
N GLU A 223 23.00 25.89 6.11
CA GLU A 223 24.41 25.51 5.88
C GLU A 223 24.87 25.90 4.47
N ILE A 224 24.05 25.63 3.45
CA ILE A 224 24.35 26.06 2.07
C ILE A 224 24.37 27.58 1.96
N ARG A 225 23.43 28.29 2.62
CA ARG A 225 23.38 29.75 2.64
C ARG A 225 24.67 30.33 3.25
N THR A 226 25.07 29.85 4.42
CA THR A 226 26.30 30.29 5.10
C THR A 226 27.55 29.99 4.28
N ALA A 227 27.63 28.82 3.63
CA ALA A 227 28.74 28.51 2.72
C ALA A 227 28.77 29.46 1.51
N MET A 228 27.61 29.78 0.93
CA MET A 228 27.50 30.75 -0.16
C MET A 228 27.94 32.15 0.27
N GLU A 229 27.51 32.61 1.45
CA GLU A 229 27.93 33.88 2.05
C GLU A 229 29.45 33.91 2.20
N ALA A 230 30.06 32.88 2.79
CA ALA A 230 31.52 32.78 2.95
C ALA A 230 32.28 32.81 1.61
N TYR A 231 31.82 32.08 0.59
CA TYR A 231 32.44 32.15 -0.74
C TYR A 231 32.28 33.52 -1.39
N SER A 232 31.14 34.18 -1.21
CA SER A 232 30.89 35.51 -1.76
C SER A 232 31.80 36.57 -1.12
N GLU A 233 32.01 36.48 0.20
CA GLU A 233 32.93 37.34 0.94
C GLU A 233 34.38 37.13 0.49
N GLU A 234 34.81 35.88 0.32
CA GLU A 234 36.16 35.59 -0.17
C GLU A 234 36.37 36.05 -1.61
N VAL A 235 35.39 35.86 -2.49
CA VAL A 235 35.44 36.41 -3.86
C VAL A 235 35.57 37.94 -3.82
N HIS A 236 34.82 38.62 -2.97
CA HIS A 236 34.91 40.07 -2.83
C HIS A 236 36.28 40.50 -2.28
N HIS A 237 36.82 39.78 -1.29
CA HIS A 237 38.15 40.01 -0.75
C HIS A 237 39.25 39.82 -1.81
N LEU A 238 39.18 38.75 -2.59
CA LEU A 238 40.11 38.48 -3.70
C LEU A 238 40.02 39.55 -4.80
N GLN A 239 38.82 40.01 -5.15
CA GLN A 239 38.64 41.13 -6.08
C GLN A 239 39.31 42.42 -5.56
N LEU A 240 39.17 42.71 -4.27
CA LEU A 240 39.81 43.86 -3.64
C LEU A 240 41.35 43.73 -3.67
N LEU A 241 41.88 42.54 -3.38
CA LEU A 241 43.32 42.28 -3.46
C LEU A 241 43.85 42.39 -4.89
N LEU A 242 43.10 41.89 -5.88
CA LEU A 242 43.45 42.04 -7.29
C LEU A 242 43.49 43.52 -7.70
N ALA A 243 42.46 44.31 -7.37
CA ALA A 243 42.44 45.74 -7.64
C ALA A 243 43.63 46.48 -6.98
N LYS A 244 43.95 46.14 -5.72
CA LYS A 244 45.13 46.68 -5.02
C LYS A 244 46.44 46.29 -5.72
N SER A 245 46.58 45.02 -6.12
CA SER A 245 47.78 44.54 -6.82
C SER A 245 47.96 45.22 -8.18
N GLU A 246 46.87 45.46 -8.91
CA GLU A 246 46.90 46.08 -10.22
C GLU A 246 47.27 47.56 -10.14
N THR A 247 46.75 48.28 -9.14
CA THR A 247 47.15 49.68 -8.90
C THR A 247 48.62 49.78 -8.50
N ILE A 248 49.12 48.90 -7.63
CA ILE A 248 50.55 48.83 -7.26
C ILE A 248 51.42 48.54 -8.50
N ARG A 249 51.01 47.61 -9.35
CA ARG A 249 51.72 47.26 -10.59
C ARG A 249 51.80 48.45 -11.54
N LYS A 250 50.68 49.12 -11.84
CA LYS A 250 50.64 50.32 -12.69
C LYS A 250 51.55 51.43 -12.16
N ASN A 251 51.44 51.77 -10.88
CA ASN A 251 52.28 52.80 -10.25
C ASN A 251 53.78 52.46 -10.33
N THR A 252 54.15 51.18 -10.23
CA THR A 252 55.55 50.74 -10.32
C THR A 252 56.06 50.81 -11.75
N GLU A 253 55.27 50.33 -12.71
CA GLU A 253 55.56 50.41 -14.15
C GLU A 253 55.72 51.88 -14.60
N ASP A 254 54.82 52.78 -14.19
CA ASP A 254 54.88 54.21 -14.50
C ASP A 254 56.14 54.86 -13.93
N ARG A 255 56.50 54.51 -12.69
CA ARG A 255 57.72 55.05 -12.07
C ARG A 255 58.99 54.52 -12.74
N ASP A 256 59.02 53.25 -13.13
CA ASP A 256 60.20 52.66 -13.75
C ASP A 256 60.35 53.06 -15.23
N THR A 257 59.25 53.24 -15.96
CA THR A 257 59.26 53.87 -17.29
C THR A 257 59.73 55.33 -17.21
N GLN A 258 59.25 56.11 -16.24
CA GLN A 258 59.73 57.48 -15.96
C GLN A 258 61.24 57.52 -15.69
N LYS A 259 61.77 56.58 -14.89
CA LYS A 259 63.23 56.45 -14.65
C LYS A 259 64.00 56.14 -15.93
N ARG A 260 63.52 55.20 -16.74
CA ARG A 260 64.13 54.83 -18.03
C ARG A 260 64.13 56.01 -19.00
N LEU A 261 63.04 56.77 -19.06
CA LEU A 261 62.92 57.95 -19.92
C LEU A 261 63.94 59.04 -19.53
N LYS A 262 64.11 59.28 -18.23
CA LYS A 262 65.12 60.21 -17.70
C LYS A 262 66.55 59.77 -18.04
N ALA A 263 66.85 58.48 -17.88
CA ALA A 263 68.15 57.93 -18.21
C ALA A 263 68.45 58.05 -19.73
N LEU A 264 67.45 57.78 -20.57
CA LEU A 264 67.55 57.95 -22.02
C LEU A 264 67.80 59.42 -22.39
N ASN A 265 67.04 60.35 -21.82
CA ASN A 265 67.25 61.79 -22.06
C ASN A 265 68.66 62.25 -21.64
N ALA A 266 69.16 61.77 -20.49
CA ALA A 266 70.53 62.06 -20.06
C ALA A 266 71.57 61.52 -21.07
N ALA A 267 71.36 60.32 -21.60
CA ALA A 267 72.22 59.74 -22.62
C ALA A 267 72.17 60.54 -23.94
N VAL A 268 71.00 60.99 -24.37
CA VAL A 268 70.82 61.83 -25.57
C VAL A 268 71.55 63.16 -25.42
N LEU A 269 71.45 63.83 -24.27
CA LEU A 269 72.17 65.07 -24.00
C LEU A 269 73.69 64.87 -24.00
N ARG A 270 74.17 63.77 -23.41
CA ARG A 270 75.61 63.42 -23.43
C ARG A 270 76.10 63.17 -24.86
N LEU A 271 75.38 62.36 -25.64
CA LEU A 271 75.72 62.10 -27.04
C LEU A 271 75.67 63.37 -27.88
N SER A 272 74.70 64.26 -27.65
CA SER A 272 74.59 65.55 -28.32
C SER A 272 75.79 66.46 -28.01
N ARG A 273 76.27 66.45 -26.76
CA ARG A 273 77.50 67.16 -26.38
C ARG A 273 78.71 66.58 -27.09
N ASN A 274 78.87 65.25 -27.06
CA ASN A 274 79.98 64.58 -27.76
C ASN A 274 79.95 64.86 -29.27
N ILE A 275 78.78 64.86 -29.92
CA ILE A 275 78.65 65.21 -31.34
C ILE A 275 79.11 66.65 -31.59
N LYS A 276 78.71 67.60 -30.74
CA LYS A 276 79.18 69.00 -30.86
C LYS A 276 80.69 69.10 -30.67
N GLU A 277 81.24 68.42 -29.68
CA GLU A 277 82.69 68.36 -29.42
C GLU A 277 83.44 67.78 -30.64
N LEU A 278 82.98 66.64 -31.17
CA LEU A 278 83.55 66.02 -32.38
C LEU A 278 83.39 66.91 -33.62
N GLN A 279 82.31 67.68 -33.74
CA GLN A 279 82.13 68.66 -34.81
C GLN A 279 83.10 69.83 -34.69
N THR A 280 83.33 70.32 -33.47
CA THR A 280 84.32 71.39 -33.23
C THR A 280 85.74 70.90 -33.46
N GLU A 281 86.06 69.68 -33.04
CA GLU A 281 87.37 69.07 -33.27
C GLU A 281 87.59 68.82 -34.76
N ASN A 282 86.61 68.26 -35.47
CA ASN A 282 86.68 68.12 -36.92
C ASN A 282 86.87 69.44 -37.64
N ARG A 283 86.20 70.51 -37.18
CA ARG A 283 86.37 71.85 -37.76
C ARG A 283 87.79 72.35 -37.53
N ARG A 284 88.30 72.23 -36.31
CA ARG A 284 89.67 72.62 -35.97
C ARG A 284 90.70 71.83 -36.76
N LEU A 285 90.53 70.51 -36.90
CA LEU A 285 91.41 69.68 -37.73
C LEU A 285 91.37 70.06 -39.21
N LYS A 286 90.20 70.46 -39.74
CA LYS A 286 90.09 71.01 -41.08
C LYS A 286 90.81 72.35 -41.21
N GLU A 287 90.63 73.26 -40.25
CA GLU A 287 91.34 74.54 -40.22
C GLU A 287 92.88 74.34 -40.13
N ASP A 288 93.34 73.41 -39.30
CA ASP A 288 94.76 73.04 -39.17
C ASP A 288 95.29 72.44 -40.49
N LEU A 289 94.50 71.59 -41.16
CA LEU A 289 94.84 71.04 -42.48
C LEU A 289 94.92 72.14 -43.54
N ASP A 290 93.94 73.05 -43.59
CA ASP A 290 93.90 74.18 -44.51
C ASP A 290 95.07 75.15 -44.25
N HIS A 291 95.49 75.33 -42.99
CA HIS A 291 96.70 76.09 -42.62
C HIS A 291 97.98 75.40 -43.13
N VAL A 292 98.10 74.07 -43.00
CA VAL A 292 99.24 73.32 -43.57
C VAL A 292 99.27 73.43 -45.09
N LEU A 293 98.10 73.40 -45.75
CA LEU A 293 97.99 73.51 -47.21
C LEU A 293 98.21 74.95 -47.73
N SER A 294 97.86 75.96 -46.93
CA SER A 294 97.98 77.39 -47.28
C SER A 294 99.33 78.00 -46.86
N SER A 295 100.10 77.32 -46.00
CA SER A 295 101.50 77.65 -45.75
C SER A 295 102.34 77.28 -46.97
N PRO A 296 103.22 78.17 -47.49
CA PRO A 296 104.16 77.79 -48.54
C PRO A 296 105.10 76.67 -48.03
N PRO A 297 105.61 75.80 -48.92
CA PRO A 297 106.32 74.60 -48.51
C PRO A 297 107.54 74.94 -47.65
N PRO A 298 107.71 74.33 -46.46
CA PRO A 298 108.88 74.57 -45.63
C PRO A 298 110.13 74.10 -46.36
N SER A 299 111.05 75.04 -46.61
CA SER A 299 112.35 74.77 -47.22
C SER A 299 113.16 73.81 -46.32
N SER A 300 113.08 72.52 -46.60
CA SER A 300 113.90 71.50 -45.95
C SER A 300 114.65 70.70 -47.00
N LYS A 301 115.90 71.14 -47.24
CA LYS A 301 117.08 70.42 -47.76
C LYS A 301 116.82 69.12 -48.52
N THR A 302 116.03 69.15 -49.59
CA THR A 302 115.92 68.02 -50.51
C THR A 302 116.76 68.35 -51.74
N LYS A 303 117.92 67.69 -51.86
CA LYS A 303 118.90 67.91 -52.93
C LYS A 303 118.22 67.68 -54.28
N HIS A 304 118.22 68.71 -55.12
CA HIS A 304 117.60 68.70 -56.44
C HIS A 304 118.46 67.86 -57.41
N TYR A 305 118.30 66.53 -57.38
CA TYR A 305 119.00 65.61 -58.28
C TYR A 305 118.60 65.80 -59.76
N SER A 306 117.50 66.50 -60.00
CA SER A 306 116.91 66.76 -61.32
C SER A 306 117.74 67.70 -62.22
N GLU A 307 118.67 68.47 -61.65
CA GLU A 307 119.55 69.40 -62.40
C GLU A 307 120.89 68.81 -62.79
N TRP A 308 121.19 67.57 -62.39
CA TRP A 308 122.47 66.97 -62.69
C TRP A 308 122.47 66.40 -64.11
N SER A 309 123.47 66.78 -64.91
CA SER A 309 123.66 66.19 -66.23
C SER A 309 123.83 64.68 -66.12
N ARG A 310 123.29 63.93 -67.09
CA ARG A 310 123.32 62.45 -67.07
C ARG A 310 124.71 61.88 -66.79
N GLN A 311 125.75 62.50 -67.34
CA GLN A 311 127.15 62.11 -67.08
C GLN A 311 127.57 62.30 -65.61
N ARG A 312 127.07 63.34 -64.93
CA ARG A 312 127.38 63.62 -63.53
C ARG A 312 126.66 62.64 -62.59
N LEU A 313 125.41 62.30 -62.89
CA LEU A 313 124.66 61.27 -62.18
C LEU A 313 125.33 59.90 -62.34
N VAL A 314 125.69 59.50 -63.55
CA VAL A 314 126.38 58.22 -63.82
C VAL A 314 127.71 58.15 -63.08
N ARG A 315 128.52 59.22 -63.10
CA ARG A 315 129.80 59.23 -62.37
C ARG A 315 129.60 59.08 -60.86
N ARG A 316 128.56 59.71 -60.30
CA ARG A 316 128.24 59.57 -58.87
C ARG A 316 127.72 58.19 -58.52
N ILE A 317 126.93 57.56 -59.39
CA ILE A 317 126.49 56.17 -59.21
C ILE A 317 127.69 55.24 -59.24
N SER A 318 128.60 55.37 -60.22
CA SER A 318 129.81 54.55 -60.29
C SER A 318 130.78 54.79 -59.12
N GLU A 319 130.88 56.00 -58.58
CA GLU A 319 131.63 56.26 -57.34
C GLU A 319 131.01 55.56 -56.13
N LEU A 320 129.68 55.52 -56.03
CA LEU A 320 128.97 54.86 -54.94
C LEU A 320 129.03 53.33 -55.07
N GLU A 321 128.97 52.80 -56.29
CA GLU A 321 129.15 51.36 -56.54
C GLU A 321 130.56 50.89 -56.17
N LYS A 322 131.61 51.69 -56.42
CA LYS A 322 132.98 51.39 -55.97
C LYS A 322 133.20 51.45 -54.46
N VAL A 323 132.30 52.09 -53.71
CA VAL A 323 132.35 52.17 -52.25
C VAL A 323 131.46 51.08 -51.62
N SER A 324 130.73 50.31 -52.43
CA SER A 324 129.79 49.27 -52.01
C SER A 324 130.27 47.84 -52.30
N ASP A 325 131.48 47.66 -52.83
CA ASP A 325 132.25 46.40 -52.87
C ASP A 325 133.41 46.46 -51.84
#